data_AF-A0A9P8CCV3-F1
#
_entry.id   AF-A0A9P8CCV3-F1
#
_cell.length_a   1.000
_cell.length_b   1.000
_cell.length_c   1.000
_cell.angle_alpha   90.00
_cell.angle_beta   90.00
_cell.angle_gamma   90.00
#
_symmetry.space_group_name_H-M   'P 1'
#
loop_
_entity.id
_entity.type
_entity.pdbx_description
1 polymer ?
#
loop_
_entity_poly.entity_id
_entity_poly.type
_entity_poly.pdbx_seq_one_letter_code
_entity_poly.pdbx_strand_id
1 'polypeptide(L)'
;DIQYWSLDCRYLDFNGEDSGLLPIELKIAKFRGAMRINALEAFPLQYHVQATGIRADLLRCGRKFMSHGCKGFGGWGEGELQ
;
A
#
# COMPACT_ATOMS: atom_id res chain seq x y z
N ASP A 1 8.40 25.83 8.70
CA ASP A 1 8.52 24.37 8.58
C ASP A 1 7.16 23.70 8.50
N ILE A 2 7.01 22.75 7.57
CA ILE A 2 5.79 21.94 7.45
C ILE A 2 5.94 20.73 8.39
N GLN A 3 5.04 20.62 9.37
CA GLN A 3 4.97 19.47 10.27
C GLN A 3 4.31 18.26 9.57
N TYR A 4 4.94 17.09 9.65
CA TYR A 4 4.47 15.83 9.08
C TYR A 4 4.85 14.65 9.98
N TRP A 5 4.12 13.54 9.86
CA TRP A 5 4.52 12.24 10.40
C TRP A 5 5.31 11.48 9.34
N SER A 6 6.35 10.76 9.73
CA SER A 6 7.11 9.89 8.83
C SER A 6 6.86 8.43 9.18
N LEU A 7 6.74 7.59 8.16
CA LEU A 7 6.55 6.14 8.27
C LEU A 7 7.67 5.44 7.51
N ASP A 8 8.47 4.67 8.24
CA ASP A 8 9.39 3.72 7.62
C ASP A 8 8.62 2.47 7.20
N CYS A 9 8.51 2.28 5.90
CA CYS A 9 7.69 1.26 5.28
C CYS A 9 8.53 0.37 4.36
N ARG A 10 7.97 -0.78 4.00
CA ARG A 10 8.46 -1.60 2.90
C ARG A 10 7.32 -1.87 1.93
N TYR A 11 7.57 -1.74 0.64
CA TYR A 11 6.62 -2.07 -0.41
C TYR A 11 7.16 -3.18 -1.29
N LEU A 12 6.25 -3.91 -1.92
CA LEU A 12 6.58 -4.98 -2.85
C LEU A 12 6.78 -4.38 -4.24
N ASP A 13 7.92 -4.69 -4.85
CA ASP A 13 8.26 -4.28 -6.21
C ASP A 13 8.61 -5.49 -7.10
N PHE A 14 8.45 -5.32 -8.41
CA PHE A 14 8.80 -6.31 -9.43
C PHE A 14 9.36 -5.63 -10.67
N ASN A 15 10.61 -5.93 -10.99
CA ASN A 15 11.35 -5.29 -12.09
C ASN A 15 11.18 -6.00 -13.46
N GLY A 16 10.36 -7.05 -13.55
CA GLY A 16 10.20 -7.88 -14.74
C GLY A 16 10.89 -9.25 -14.65
N GLU A 17 11.82 -9.41 -13.71
CA GLU A 17 12.58 -10.65 -13.48
C GLU A 17 12.46 -11.12 -12.04
N ASP A 18 12.69 -10.22 -11.08
CA ASP A 18 12.70 -10.49 -9.64
C ASP A 18 11.65 -9.66 -8.89
N SER A 19 11.10 -10.27 -7.84
CA SER A 19 10.22 -9.62 -6.86
C SER A 19 10.94 -9.40 -5.53
N GLY A 20 10.77 -8.24 -4.90
CA GLY A 20 11.41 -7.94 -3.61
C GLY A 20 10.68 -6.90 -2.77
N LEU A 21 11.00 -6.83 -1.49
CA LEU A 21 10.55 -5.76 -0.60
C LEU A 21 11.58 -4.62 -0.64
N LEU A 22 11.16 -3.43 -1.05
CA LEU A 22 11.97 -2.22 -1.06
C LEU A 22 11.54 -1.28 0.08
N PRO A 23 12.49 -0.65 0.77
CA PRO A 23 12.17 0.35 1.78
C PRO A 23 11.59 1.61 1.13
N ILE A 24 10.68 2.28 1.84
CA ILE A 24 10.14 3.59 1.47
C ILE A 24 9.88 4.40 2.74
N GLU A 25 10.20 5.69 2.70
CA GLU A 25 9.77 6.66 3.72
C GLU A 25 8.49 7.35 3.23
N LEU A 26 7.39 7.18 3.96
CA LEU A 26 6.10 7.80 3.66
C LEU A 26 5.84 8.99 4.59
N LYS A 27 5.63 10.18 4.02
CA LYS A 27 5.38 11.41 4.78
C LYS A 27 3.90 11.75 4.77
N ILE A 28 3.27 11.68 5.95
CA ILE A 28 1.87 12.05 6.13
C ILE A 28 1.80 13.48 6.63
N ALA A 29 1.25 14.39 5.82
CA ALA A 29 1.07 15.77 6.20
C ALA A 29 0.07 15.92 7.37
N LYS A 30 0.31 16.90 8.25
CA LYS A 30 -0.67 17.28 9.28
C LYS A 30 -2.01 17.65 8.63
N PHE A 31 -3.12 17.22 9.24
CA PHE A 31 -4.46 17.63 8.81
C PHE A 31 -4.59 19.16 8.81
N ARG A 32 -4.95 19.74 7.67
CA ARG A 32 -5.12 21.19 7.48
C ARG A 32 -6.57 21.61 7.25
N GLY A 33 -7.52 20.69 7.38
CA GLY A 33 -8.93 20.91 7.09
C GLY A 33 -9.46 19.93 6.04
N ALA A 34 -10.74 20.09 5.70
CA ALA A 34 -11.40 19.25 4.73
C ALA A 34 -10.75 19.41 3.33
N MET A 35 -10.57 18.29 2.65
CA MET A 35 -10.11 18.23 1.26
C MET A 35 -11.06 17.34 0.48
N ARG A 36 -11.19 17.58 -0.82
CA ARG A 36 -11.93 16.65 -1.69
C ARG A 36 -11.24 15.29 -1.65
N ILE A 37 -12.03 14.24 -1.52
CA ILE A 37 -11.51 12.88 -1.42
C ILE A 37 -10.66 12.45 -2.63
N ASN A 38 -10.93 13.01 -3.80
CA ASN A 38 -10.17 12.78 -5.03
C ASN A 38 -8.84 13.55 -5.12
N ALA A 39 -8.52 14.37 -4.13
CA ALA A 39 -7.23 15.03 -4.00
C ALA A 39 -6.31 14.34 -2.97
N LEU A 40 -6.76 13.24 -2.36
CA LEU A 40 -5.91 12.39 -1.53
C LEU A 40 -4.90 11.63 -2.39
N GLU A 41 -3.65 11.53 -1.93
CA GLU A 41 -2.59 10.77 -2.60
C GLU A 41 -2.94 9.28 -2.75
N ALA A 42 -3.67 8.73 -1.76
CA ALA A 42 -4.26 7.41 -1.81
C ALA A 42 -5.78 7.51 -1.65
N PHE A 43 -6.52 7.24 -2.73
CA PHE A 43 -7.98 7.30 -2.72
C PHE A 43 -8.56 6.09 -1.96
N PRO A 44 -9.40 6.27 -0.92
CA PRO A 44 -9.94 5.15 -0.18
C PRO A 44 -10.93 4.36 -1.03
N LEU A 45 -10.62 3.07 -1.23
CA LEU A 45 -11.32 2.20 -2.18
C LEU A 45 -12.84 2.13 -1.96
N GLN A 46 -13.31 2.25 -0.72
CA GLN A 46 -14.74 2.18 -0.37
C GLN A 46 -15.61 3.27 -1.04
N TYR A 47 -15.00 4.37 -1.48
CA TYR A 47 -15.71 5.46 -2.15
C TYR A 47 -15.60 5.40 -3.68
N HIS A 48 -14.96 4.36 -4.22
CA HIS A 48 -14.84 4.17 -5.66
C HIS A 48 -16.12 3.57 -6.23
N VAL A 49 -16.60 4.08 -7.37
CA VAL A 49 -17.86 3.64 -8.02
C VAL A 49 -17.89 2.12 -8.33
N GLN A 50 -16.73 1.53 -8.53
CA GLN A 50 -16.54 0.09 -8.78
C GLN A 50 -15.71 -0.60 -7.68
N ALA A 51 -15.86 -0.17 -6.42
CA ALA A 51 -15.07 -0.67 -5.29
C ALA A 51 -14.98 -2.22 -5.23
N THR A 52 -16.12 -2.91 -5.41
CA THR A 52 -16.19 -4.37 -5.38
C THR A 52 -15.37 -5.02 -6.51
N GLY A 53 -15.49 -4.50 -7.73
CA GLY A 53 -14.76 -5.01 -8.90
C GLY A 53 -13.27 -4.79 -8.76
N ILE A 54 -12.86 -3.56 -8.44
CA ILE A 54 -11.45 -3.24 -8.20
C ILE A 54 -10.86 -4.10 -7.07
N ARG A 55 -11.60 -4.31 -5.98
CA ARG A 55 -11.14 -5.20 -4.90
C ARG A 55 -10.92 -6.63 -5.40
N ALA A 56 -11.85 -7.16 -6.17
CA ALA A 56 -11.72 -8.50 -6.75
C ALA A 56 -10.50 -8.60 -7.67
N ASP A 57 -10.26 -7.58 -8.49
CA ASP A 57 -9.11 -7.49 -9.37
C ASP A 57 -7.79 -7.41 -8.61
N LEU A 58 -7.68 -6.54 -7.61
CA LEU A 58 -6.51 -6.42 -6.75
C LEU A 58 -6.17 -7.75 -6.07
N LEU A 59 -7.18 -8.44 -5.53
CA LEU A 59 -7.01 -9.75 -4.90
C LEU A 59 -6.57 -10.82 -5.92
N ARG A 60 -7.15 -10.82 -7.13
CA ARG A 60 -6.76 -11.74 -8.20
C ARG A 60 -5.31 -11.50 -8.64
N CYS A 61 -4.93 -10.24 -8.84
CA CYS A 61 -3.56 -9.85 -9.19
C CYS A 61 -2.58 -10.26 -8.09
N GLY A 62 -2.90 -9.98 -6.82
CA GLY A 62 -2.07 -10.38 -5.68
C GLY A 62 -1.89 -11.90 -5.57
N ARG A 63 -2.95 -12.69 -5.75
CA ARG A 63 -2.84 -14.16 -5.77
C ARG A 63 -1.97 -14.66 -6.93
N LYS A 64 -2.17 -14.11 -8.13
CA LYS A 64 -1.34 -14.45 -9.30
C LYS A 64 0.14 -14.13 -9.01
N PHE A 65 0.41 -12.95 -8.47
CA PHE A 65 1.75 -12.54 -8.07
C PHE A 65 2.39 -13.53 -7.09
N MET A 66 1.67 -13.90 -6.02
CA MET A 66 2.14 -14.88 -5.04
C MET A 66 2.43 -16.26 -5.66
N SER A 67 1.61 -16.69 -6.63
CA SER A 67 1.79 -17.98 -7.31
C SER A 67 3.04 -18.06 -8.18
N HIS A 68 3.57 -16.92 -8.66
CA HIS A 68 4.78 -16.86 -9.46
C HIS A 68 6.08 -16.91 -8.64
N GLY A 69 5.99 -17.21 -7.33
CA GLY A 69 7.14 -17.59 -6.54
C GLY A 69 7.85 -16.42 -5.85
N CYS A 70 7.11 -15.43 -5.36
CA CYS A 70 7.63 -14.44 -4.42
C CYS A 70 8.06 -15.14 -3.11
N LYS A 71 9.25 -15.74 -3.11
CA LYS A 71 9.87 -16.38 -1.94
C LYS A 71 10.36 -15.28 -1.00
N GLY A 72 9.60 -15.03 0.06
CA GLY A 72 9.93 -14.00 1.05
C GLY A 72 8.77 -13.57 1.96
N PHE A 73 7.52 -13.95 1.64
CA PHE A 73 6.32 -13.62 2.41
C PHE A 73 6.10 -14.47 3.69
N GLY A 74 7.16 -14.99 4.31
CA GLY A 74 7.10 -15.86 5.48
C GLY A 74 7.03 -15.14 6.84
N GLY A 75 6.59 -13.89 6.88
CA GLY A 75 6.70 -13.06 8.08
C GLY A 75 5.64 -11.96 8.20
N TRP A 76 4.36 -12.31 8.06
CA TRP A 76 3.30 -11.54 8.71
C TRP A 76 3.06 -12.16 10.08
N GLY A 77 4.05 -12.02 10.96
CA GLY A 77 3.86 -12.21 12.39
C GLY A 77 3.25 -10.94 12.97
N GLU A 78 2.27 -11.10 13.85
CA GLU A 78 1.74 -10.05 14.71
C GLU A 78 2.89 -9.25 15.33
N GLY A 79 3.12 -8.04 14.83
CA GLY A 79 3.99 -7.07 15.47
C GLY A 79 3.11 -6.05 16.16
N GLU A 80 3.02 -6.17 17.49
CA GLU A 80 2.44 -5.15 18.37
C GLU A 80 3.04 -3.78 18.03
N LEU A 81 2.17 -2.80 17.80
CA LEU A 81 2.54 -1.39 17.85
C LEU A 81 2.83 -1.07 19.33
N GLN A 82 4.10 -0.83 19.65
CA GLN A 82 4.50 -0.14 20.90
C GLN A 82 4.37 1.38 20.74
#